data_AF-A0A971KQ23-F1
#
_entry.id   AF-A0A971KQ23-F1
#
_cell.length_a   1.000
_cell.length_b   1.000
_cell.length_c   1.000
_cell.angle_alpha   90.00
_cell.angle_beta   90.00
_cell.angle_gamma   90.00
#
_symmetry.space_group_name_H-M   'P 1'
#
loop_
_entity.id
_entity.type
_entity.pdbx_description
1 polymer ?
#
loop_
_entity_poly.entity_id
_entity_poly.type
_entity_poly.pdbx_seq_one_letter_code
_entity_poly.pdbx_strand_id
1 'polypeptide(L)'
;MFGVISRWQVPSWKVVLSIVVTAFVVRLMDDFLDRHYDQDGGRLTLAGVLQEGTLPYALIAMGVATYLSPPWALSLFAAAYSIGMTGELGRQYPSGLPGYVESALILSGVLLCFGWRQTVFALLLIGGIQGWDDVMDYWQDRSRGSRNWAVRWGINPVRFFSLGSLLLALAMSPWQALVGLISVPSINWMSQRLAERGGNNDAPPKG
;
A
#
# COMPACT_ATOMS: atom_id res chain seq x y z
N MET A 1 20.41 28.03 -0.36
CA MET A 1 19.09 28.69 -0.39
C MET A 1 18.44 28.56 -1.79
N PHE A 2 18.37 27.33 -2.34
CA PHE A 2 17.81 27.02 -3.69
C PHE A 2 16.69 25.95 -3.63
N GLY A 3 16.21 25.59 -2.42
CA GLY A 3 15.41 24.37 -2.21
C GLY A 3 13.88 24.53 -2.27
N VAL A 4 13.36 25.75 -2.47
CA VAL A 4 11.90 25.98 -2.44
C VAL A 4 11.27 25.80 -3.82
N ILE A 5 11.97 26.18 -4.90
CA ILE A 5 11.44 26.13 -6.28
C ILE A 5 11.38 24.68 -6.82
N SER A 6 12.25 23.78 -6.34
CA SER A 6 12.28 22.36 -6.74
C SER A 6 11.06 21.54 -6.23
N ARG A 7 10.29 22.05 -5.25
CA ARG A 7 9.18 21.29 -4.63
C ARG A 7 7.96 21.09 -5.55
N TRP A 8 7.85 21.91 -6.60
CA TRP A 8 6.68 21.96 -7.50
C TRP A 8 6.98 21.46 -8.91
N GLN A 9 8.19 20.95 -9.16
CA GLN A 9 8.52 20.38 -10.46
C GLN A 9 7.64 19.16 -10.74
N VAL A 10 7.03 19.17 -11.91
CA VAL A 10 6.26 18.04 -12.42
C VAL A 10 7.20 16.82 -12.45
N PRO A 11 6.82 15.70 -11.82
CA PRO A 11 7.64 14.51 -11.81
C PRO A 11 7.83 14.01 -13.24
N SER A 12 9.00 13.40 -13.50
CA SER A 12 9.20 12.71 -14.77
C SER A 12 8.22 11.56 -14.90
N TRP A 13 7.87 11.20 -16.14
CA TRP A 13 6.97 10.06 -16.41
C TRP A 13 7.46 8.76 -15.74
N LYS A 14 8.79 8.58 -15.59
CA LYS A 14 9.38 7.44 -14.88
C LYS A 14 8.99 7.40 -13.40
N VAL A 15 8.97 8.55 -12.73
CA VAL A 15 8.55 8.66 -11.32
C VAL A 15 7.06 8.38 -11.19
N VAL A 16 6.23 8.97 -12.06
CA VAL A 16 4.79 8.74 -12.06
C VAL A 16 4.50 7.25 -12.24
N LEU A 17 5.09 6.63 -13.26
CA LEU A 17 4.90 5.21 -13.53
C LEU A 17 5.43 4.33 -12.39
N SER A 18 6.58 4.67 -11.80
CA SER A 18 7.13 3.95 -10.64
C SER A 18 6.14 3.97 -9.45
N ILE A 19 5.54 5.11 -9.13
CA ILE A 19 4.56 5.23 -8.04
C ILE A 19 3.31 4.39 -8.34
N VAL A 20 2.76 4.48 -9.55
CA VAL A 20 1.57 3.73 -9.96
C VAL A 20 1.82 2.22 -9.90
N VAL A 21 2.95 1.75 -10.44
CA VAL A 21 3.33 0.34 -10.41
C VAL A 21 3.57 -0.13 -8.97
N THR A 22 4.17 0.70 -8.13
CA THR A 22 4.37 0.37 -6.71
C THR A 22 3.04 0.27 -5.96
N ALA A 23 2.09 1.18 -6.22
CA ALA A 23 0.74 1.08 -5.65
C ALA A 23 0.04 -0.22 -6.08
N PHE A 24 0.26 -0.68 -7.32
CA PHE A 24 -0.26 -1.95 -7.80
C PHE A 24 0.39 -3.14 -7.08
N VAL A 25 1.71 -3.12 -6.87
CA VAL A 25 2.43 -4.14 -6.10
C VAL A 25 1.93 -4.20 -4.66
N VAL A 26 1.76 -3.05 -4.00
CA VAL A 26 1.25 -2.99 -2.62
C VAL A 26 -0.15 -3.59 -2.57
N ARG A 27 -1.04 -3.24 -3.51
CA ARG A 27 -2.38 -3.83 -3.58
C ARG A 27 -2.34 -5.36 -3.77
N LEU A 28 -1.49 -5.87 -4.66
CA LEU A 28 -1.33 -7.31 -4.86
C LEU A 28 -0.82 -8.01 -3.60
N MET A 29 0.10 -7.37 -2.89
CA MET A 29 0.63 -7.89 -1.63
C MET A 29 -0.47 -7.96 -0.58
N ASP A 30 -1.26 -6.90 -0.42
CA ASP A 30 -2.39 -6.85 0.53
C ASP A 30 -3.44 -7.93 0.18
N ASP A 31 -3.89 -7.98 -1.09
CA ASP A 31 -4.84 -9.01 -1.56
C ASP A 31 -4.31 -10.45 -1.32
N PHE A 32 -2.99 -10.67 -1.41
CA PHE A 32 -2.37 -11.99 -1.17
C PHE A 32 -2.31 -12.33 0.32
N LEU A 33 -1.94 -11.38 1.17
CA LEU A 33 -1.86 -11.55 2.62
C LEU A 33 -3.25 -11.76 3.24
N ASP A 34 -4.26 -11.05 2.72
CA ASP A 34 -5.63 -11.11 3.22
C ASP A 34 -6.47 -12.21 2.55
N ARG A 35 -5.88 -13.00 1.64
CA ARG A 35 -6.57 -14.03 0.85
C ARG A 35 -7.41 -14.99 1.70
N HIS A 36 -6.91 -15.42 2.87
CA HIS A 36 -7.66 -16.32 3.75
C HIS A 36 -8.89 -15.64 4.35
N TYR A 37 -8.77 -14.38 4.80
CA TYR A 37 -9.89 -13.61 5.35
C TYR A 37 -10.93 -13.27 4.28
N ASP A 38 -10.48 -12.99 3.05
CA ASP A 38 -11.38 -12.64 1.93
C ASP A 38 -12.10 -13.85 1.34
N GLN A 39 -11.45 -15.02 1.30
CA GLN A 39 -12.09 -16.27 0.88
C GLN A 39 -13.22 -16.68 1.85
N ASP A 40 -13.00 -16.55 3.15
CA ASP A 40 -14.04 -16.79 4.17
C ASP A 40 -15.18 -15.77 4.10
N GLY A 41 -14.89 -14.56 3.59
CA GLY A 41 -15.85 -13.48 3.37
C GLY A 41 -16.56 -13.49 2.01
N GLY A 42 -16.26 -14.45 1.13
CA GLY A 42 -16.84 -14.56 -0.22
C GLY A 42 -16.42 -13.43 -1.19
N ARG A 43 -15.31 -12.73 -0.92
CA ARG A 43 -14.81 -11.65 -1.77
C ARG A 43 -13.91 -12.18 -2.87
N LEU A 44 -14.17 -11.76 -4.11
CA LEU A 44 -13.30 -12.01 -5.26
C LEU A 44 -12.19 -10.96 -5.29
N THR A 45 -10.97 -11.36 -4.94
CA THR A 45 -9.76 -10.53 -5.07
C THR A 45 -8.90 -10.96 -6.24
N LEU A 46 -7.99 -10.09 -6.69
CA LEU A 46 -7.11 -10.42 -7.81
C LEU A 46 -6.17 -11.57 -7.42
N ALA A 47 -5.70 -11.59 -6.17
CA ALA A 47 -4.90 -12.69 -5.65
C ALA A 47 -5.67 -14.02 -5.56
N GLY A 48 -7.00 -13.96 -5.35
CA GLY A 48 -7.87 -15.13 -5.41
C GLY A 48 -7.91 -15.75 -6.82
N VAL A 49 -7.92 -14.93 -7.86
CA VAL A 49 -7.90 -15.37 -9.28
C VAL A 49 -6.50 -15.82 -9.71
N LEU A 50 -5.46 -15.03 -9.42
CA LEU A 50 -4.09 -15.34 -9.83
C LEU A 50 -3.45 -16.45 -8.99
N GLN A 51 -3.98 -16.71 -7.80
CA GLN A 51 -3.49 -17.70 -6.85
C GLN A 51 -1.97 -17.59 -6.60
N GLU A 52 -1.23 -18.67 -6.84
CA GLU A 52 0.23 -18.75 -6.70
C GLU A 52 0.96 -17.79 -7.65
N GLY A 53 0.33 -17.41 -8.77
CA GLY A 53 0.88 -16.45 -9.74
C GLY A 53 1.02 -15.04 -9.19
N THR A 54 0.26 -14.67 -8.16
CA THR A 54 0.26 -13.31 -7.55
C THR A 54 1.67 -12.85 -7.18
N LEU A 55 2.45 -13.75 -6.57
CA LEU A 55 3.79 -13.43 -6.07
C LEU A 55 4.81 -13.20 -7.20
N PRO A 56 4.94 -14.07 -8.22
CA PRO A 56 5.74 -13.80 -9.41
C PRO A 56 5.40 -12.47 -10.11
N TYR A 57 4.10 -12.15 -10.30
CA TYR A 57 3.70 -10.90 -10.95
C TYR A 57 4.05 -9.68 -10.09
N ALA A 58 3.84 -9.75 -8.77
CA ALA A 58 4.21 -8.69 -7.85
C ALA A 58 5.74 -8.43 -7.87
N LEU A 59 6.56 -9.49 -7.91
CA LEU A 59 8.02 -9.37 -7.97
C LEU A 59 8.49 -8.74 -9.28
N ILE A 60 7.93 -9.15 -10.43
CA ILE A 60 8.26 -8.55 -11.74
C ILE A 60 7.85 -7.07 -11.75
N ALA A 61 6.64 -6.76 -11.31
CA ALA A 61 6.15 -5.38 -11.23
C ALA A 61 7.02 -4.53 -10.29
N MET A 62 7.45 -5.08 -9.15
CA MET A 62 8.36 -4.40 -8.23
C MET A 62 9.74 -4.15 -8.85
N GLY A 63 10.25 -5.10 -9.63
CA GLY A 63 11.47 -4.94 -10.42
C GLY A 63 11.37 -3.79 -11.41
N VAL A 64 10.25 -3.69 -12.13
CA VAL A 64 9.96 -2.59 -13.06
C VAL A 64 9.85 -1.25 -12.33
N ALA A 65 9.11 -1.19 -11.23
CA ALA A 65 8.96 0.03 -10.43
C ALA A 65 10.30 0.54 -9.90
N THR A 66 11.14 -0.37 -9.42
CA THR A 66 12.48 -0.07 -8.90
C THR A 66 13.42 0.35 -10.03
N TYR A 67 13.38 -0.28 -11.21
CA TYR A 67 14.16 0.15 -12.37
C TYR A 67 13.81 1.58 -12.81
N LEU A 68 12.53 1.95 -12.78
CA LEU A 68 12.06 3.28 -13.15
C LEU A 68 12.48 4.36 -12.15
N SER A 69 12.31 4.08 -10.85
CA SER A 69 12.76 4.98 -9.80
C SER A 69 12.94 4.26 -8.45
N PRO A 70 14.18 3.85 -8.10
CA PRO A 70 14.45 3.17 -6.84
C PRO A 70 14.02 3.96 -5.60
N PRO A 71 14.27 5.29 -5.50
CA PRO A 71 13.92 6.04 -4.30
C PRO A 71 12.42 6.05 -4.00
N TRP A 72 11.56 6.16 -5.01
CA TRP A 72 10.11 6.20 -4.80
C TRP A 72 9.54 4.80 -4.58
N ALA A 73 9.90 3.84 -5.42
CA ALA A 73 9.39 2.47 -5.31
C ALA A 73 9.74 1.84 -3.97
N LEU A 74 11.02 1.86 -3.59
CA LEU A 74 11.47 1.20 -2.37
C LEU A 74 10.98 1.92 -1.11
N SER A 75 10.90 3.26 -1.11
CA SER A 75 10.38 4.00 0.05
C SER A 75 8.89 3.74 0.27
N LEU A 76 8.08 3.77 -0.80
CA LEU A 76 6.64 3.53 -0.71
C LEU A 76 6.34 2.07 -0.32
N PHE A 77 7.04 1.11 -0.92
CA PHE A 77 6.91 -0.29 -0.57
C PHE A 77 7.34 -0.56 0.88
N ALA A 78 8.48 0.00 1.32
CA ALA A 78 8.94 -0.12 2.70
C ALA A 78 7.95 0.48 3.70
N ALA A 79 7.35 1.63 3.38
CA ALA A 79 6.32 2.24 4.21
C ALA A 79 5.06 1.38 4.28
N ALA A 80 4.56 0.88 3.14
CA ALA A 80 3.41 -0.03 3.08
C ALA A 80 3.63 -1.30 3.91
N TYR A 81 4.77 -1.97 3.70
CA TYR A 81 5.15 -3.13 4.47
C TYR A 81 5.21 -2.81 5.98
N SER A 82 5.95 -1.77 6.37
CA SER A 82 6.17 -1.46 7.79
C SER A 82 4.88 -1.07 8.50
N ILE A 83 4.01 -0.32 7.83
CA ILE A 83 2.73 0.14 8.38
C ILE A 83 1.74 -1.03 8.44
N GLY A 84 1.64 -1.86 7.40
CA GLY A 84 0.80 -3.06 7.41
C GLY A 84 1.19 -4.04 8.52
N MET A 85 2.48 -4.15 8.85
CA MET A 85 2.98 -5.02 9.92
C MET A 85 2.68 -4.51 11.34
N THR A 86 2.21 -3.27 11.52
CA THR A 86 1.93 -2.69 12.87
C THR A 86 0.83 -3.39 13.66
N GLY A 87 -0.07 -4.12 13.00
CA GLY A 87 -1.17 -4.81 13.70
C GLY A 87 -0.78 -6.07 14.47
N GLU A 88 0.39 -6.66 14.20
CA GLU A 88 0.93 -7.90 14.81
C GLU A 88 2.44 -7.80 15.12
N LEU A 89 2.86 -6.69 15.74
CA LEU A 89 4.29 -6.40 16.03
C LEU A 89 5.02 -7.53 16.79
N GLY A 90 4.31 -8.31 17.60
CA GLY A 90 4.85 -9.40 18.42
C GLY A 90 4.88 -10.77 17.74
N ARG A 91 4.33 -10.92 16.53
CA ARG A 91 4.37 -12.20 15.81
C ARG A 91 5.77 -12.40 15.22
N GLN A 92 6.34 -13.57 15.45
CA GLN A 92 7.63 -13.95 14.88
C GLN A 92 7.41 -14.37 13.42
N TYR A 93 8.18 -13.78 12.52
CA TYR A 93 8.20 -14.14 11.10
C TYR A 93 9.23 -15.26 10.85
N PRO A 94 9.25 -15.91 9.66
CA PRO A 94 10.18 -17.01 9.36
C PRO A 94 11.67 -16.68 9.52
N SER A 95 12.02 -15.39 9.57
CA SER A 95 13.35 -14.89 9.91
C SER A 95 13.73 -15.07 11.39
N GLY A 96 12.77 -15.41 12.25
CA GLY A 96 12.90 -15.43 13.70
C GLY A 96 12.84 -14.06 14.36
N LEU A 97 12.70 -12.98 13.59
CA LEU A 97 12.63 -11.62 14.12
C LEU A 97 11.18 -11.18 14.40
N PRO A 98 10.96 -10.34 15.42
CA PRO A 98 9.69 -9.64 15.59
C PRO A 98 9.43 -8.69 14.43
N GLY A 99 8.18 -8.57 13.98
CA GLY A 99 7.81 -7.69 12.85
C GLY A 99 8.22 -6.23 13.02
N TYR A 100 8.30 -5.72 14.25
CA TYR A 100 8.79 -4.36 14.51
C TYR A 100 10.29 -4.18 14.20
N VAL A 101 11.10 -5.23 14.41
CA VAL A 101 12.54 -5.20 14.11
C VAL A 101 12.74 -5.21 12.60
N GLU A 102 12.04 -6.07 11.87
CA GLU A 102 12.11 -6.11 10.41
C GLU A 102 11.68 -4.79 9.78
N SER A 103 10.56 -4.23 10.24
CA SER A 103 10.08 -2.93 9.80
C SER A 103 11.12 -1.83 10.06
N ALA A 104 11.74 -1.82 11.25
CA ALA A 104 12.78 -0.85 11.59
C ALA A 104 14.03 -0.99 10.71
N LEU A 105 14.46 -2.23 10.40
CA LEU A 105 15.61 -2.49 9.54
C LEU A 105 15.34 -2.01 8.10
N ILE A 106 14.17 -2.32 7.55
CA ILE A 106 13.79 -1.91 6.20
C ILE A 106 13.69 -0.39 6.10
N LEU A 107 13.01 0.27 7.04
CA LEU A 107 12.91 1.73 7.07
C LEU A 107 14.28 2.39 7.24
N SER A 108 15.16 1.83 8.07
CA SER A 108 16.53 2.30 8.23
C SER A 108 17.33 2.18 6.93
N GLY A 109 17.18 1.07 6.20
CA GLY A 109 17.83 0.88 4.90
C GLY A 109 17.41 1.94 3.88
N VAL A 110 16.10 2.19 3.76
CA VAL A 110 15.57 3.23 2.86
C VAL A 110 16.02 4.63 3.30
N LEU A 111 16.00 4.91 4.61
CA LEU A 111 16.44 6.17 5.18
C LEU A 111 17.92 6.46 4.85
N LEU A 112 18.78 5.46 4.97
CA LEU A 112 20.22 5.59 4.68
C LEU A 112 20.49 5.70 3.17
N CYS A 113 19.77 4.96 2.33
CA CYS A 113 19.98 4.95 0.88
C CYS A 113 19.40 6.17 0.16
N PHE A 114 18.22 6.64 0.58
CA PHE A 114 17.44 7.65 -0.15
C PHE A 114 17.19 8.94 0.63
N GLY A 115 17.50 8.94 1.92
CA GLY A 115 17.38 10.11 2.80
C GLY A 115 16.02 10.25 3.46
N TRP A 116 16.00 11.02 4.55
CA TRP A 116 14.83 11.17 5.41
C TRP A 116 13.60 11.74 4.71
N ARG A 117 13.78 12.59 3.71
CA ARG A 117 12.68 13.30 3.06
C ARG A 117 11.76 12.31 2.32
N GLN A 118 12.33 11.35 1.61
CA GLN A 118 11.61 10.32 0.87
C GLN A 118 10.94 9.32 1.81
N THR A 119 11.66 8.89 2.85
CA THR A 119 11.13 7.96 3.85
C THR A 119 9.95 8.56 4.60
N VAL A 120 10.09 9.80 5.10
CA VAL A 120 9.01 10.49 5.82
C VAL A 120 7.82 10.75 4.90
N PHE A 121 8.06 11.18 3.66
CA PHE A 121 6.98 11.32 2.68
C PHE A 121 6.21 10.01 2.48
N ALA A 122 6.93 8.90 2.28
CA ALA A 122 6.30 7.60 2.04
C ALA A 122 5.48 7.13 3.24
N LEU A 123 6.00 7.29 4.46
CA LEU A 123 5.28 6.97 5.70
C LEU A 123 4.02 7.81 5.85
N LEU A 124 4.09 9.12 5.58
CA LEU A 124 2.93 10.02 5.65
C LEU A 124 1.88 9.67 4.60
N LEU A 125 2.29 9.41 3.36
CA LEU A 125 1.36 9.10 2.27
C LEU A 125 0.66 7.76 2.52
N ILE A 126 1.43 6.70 2.78
CA ILE A 126 0.89 5.36 3.03
C ILE A 126 0.05 5.35 4.31
N GLY A 127 0.56 5.88 5.42
CA GLY A 127 -0.19 5.92 6.68
C GLY A 127 -1.46 6.76 6.58
N GLY A 128 -1.41 7.83 5.79
CA GLY A 128 -2.58 8.63 5.46
C GLY A 128 -3.64 7.86 4.69
N ILE A 129 -3.24 7.18 3.61
CA ILE A 129 -4.13 6.37 2.77
C ILE A 129 -4.73 5.21 3.58
N GLN A 130 -3.90 4.44 4.28
CA GLN A 130 -4.36 3.27 5.03
C GLN A 130 -5.28 3.67 6.19
N GLY A 131 -4.96 4.74 6.91
CA GLY A 131 -5.85 5.27 7.95
C GLY A 131 -7.18 5.78 7.38
N TRP A 132 -7.20 6.29 6.15
CA TRP A 132 -8.45 6.69 5.49
C TRP A 132 -9.29 5.47 5.12
N ASP A 133 -8.66 4.43 4.58
CA ASP A 133 -9.31 3.18 4.21
C ASP A 133 -9.94 2.50 5.43
N ASP A 134 -9.17 2.41 6.52
CA ASP A 134 -9.63 1.89 7.82
C ASP A 134 -10.87 2.63 8.35
N VAL A 135 -10.92 3.95 8.15
CA VAL A 135 -12.08 4.76 8.54
C VAL A 135 -13.31 4.46 7.69
N MET A 136 -13.12 4.24 6.38
CA MET A 136 -14.20 3.92 5.45
C MET A 136 -14.76 2.51 5.73
N ASP A 137 -13.89 1.55 6.02
CA ASP A 137 -14.24 0.15 6.22
C ASP A 137 -14.66 -0.19 7.67
N TYR A 138 -14.61 0.80 8.57
CA TYR A 138 -14.91 0.66 9.99
C TYR A 138 -16.14 -0.22 10.32
N TRP A 139 -17.27 -0.01 9.64
CA TRP A 139 -18.52 -0.73 9.94
C TRP A 139 -18.46 -2.20 9.54
N GLN A 140 -17.80 -2.51 8.42
CA GLN A 140 -17.63 -3.88 7.94
C GLN A 140 -16.64 -4.64 8.84
N ASP A 141 -15.60 -3.94 9.27
CA ASP A 141 -14.48 -4.47 10.03
C ASP A 141 -14.75 -4.68 11.51
N ARG A 142 -15.58 -3.80 12.09
CA ARG A 142 -16.06 -3.95 13.48
C ARG A 142 -16.77 -5.28 13.69
N SER A 143 -17.44 -5.79 12.67
CA SER A 143 -18.18 -7.06 12.73
C SER A 143 -17.28 -8.29 12.60
N ARG A 144 -16.04 -8.12 12.13
CA ARG A 144 -15.09 -9.20 11.81
C ARG A 144 -13.91 -9.29 12.78
N GLY A 145 -13.82 -8.39 13.77
CA GLY A 145 -12.69 -8.34 14.70
C GLY A 145 -11.36 -7.98 14.02
N SER A 146 -11.41 -7.19 12.95
CA SER A 146 -10.28 -6.99 12.03
C SER A 146 -9.15 -6.14 12.61
N ARG A 147 -8.05 -6.07 11.85
CA ARG A 147 -6.78 -5.37 12.13
C ARG A 147 -6.86 -3.84 11.90
N ASN A 148 -8.07 -3.28 11.85
CA ASN A 148 -8.35 -1.89 11.50
C ASN A 148 -8.05 -0.91 12.65
N TRP A 149 -7.27 0.14 12.35
CA TRP A 149 -6.88 1.16 13.33
C TRP A 149 -8.07 1.95 13.86
N ALA A 150 -9.08 2.24 13.02
CA ALA A 150 -10.27 2.95 13.44
C ALA A 150 -11.11 2.15 14.45
N VAL A 151 -11.04 0.81 14.39
CA VAL A 151 -11.63 -0.07 15.41
C VAL A 151 -10.82 -0.05 16.71
N ARG A 152 -9.49 -0.06 16.63
CA ARG A 152 -8.60 -0.10 17.83
C ARG A 152 -8.46 1.22 18.56
N TRP A 153 -8.30 2.32 17.83
CA TRP A 153 -8.01 3.66 18.38
C TRP A 153 -9.17 4.64 18.24
N GLY A 154 -10.24 4.23 17.57
CA GLY A 154 -11.42 5.05 17.30
C GLY A 154 -11.35 5.79 15.98
N ILE A 155 -12.53 6.03 15.40
CA ILE A 155 -12.69 6.68 14.10
C ILE A 155 -12.07 8.09 14.06
N ASN A 156 -12.34 8.92 15.08
CA ASN A 156 -11.92 10.32 15.04
C ASN A 156 -10.40 10.50 15.10
N PRO A 157 -9.66 9.83 16.02
CA PRO A 157 -8.20 9.91 16.03
C PRO A 157 -7.56 9.48 14.70
N VAL A 158 -8.04 8.37 14.12
CA VAL A 158 -7.52 7.86 12.84
C VAL A 158 -7.86 8.80 11.67
N ARG A 159 -9.04 9.40 11.66
CA ARG A 159 -9.40 10.45 10.67
C ARG A 159 -8.46 11.64 10.72
N PHE A 160 -8.20 12.19 11.91
CA PHE A 160 -7.31 13.34 12.05
C PHE A 160 -5.87 13.00 11.70
N PHE A 161 -5.40 11.83 12.12
CA PHE A 161 -4.09 11.32 11.75
C PHE A 161 -3.96 11.16 10.23
N SER A 162 -4.95 10.55 9.59
CA SER A 162 -4.98 10.32 8.15
C SER A 162 -4.95 11.64 7.38
N LEU A 163 -5.87 12.56 7.69
CA LEU A 163 -5.92 13.88 7.05
C LEU A 163 -4.65 14.69 7.27
N GLY A 164 -4.13 14.72 8.51
CA GLY A 164 -2.88 15.41 8.82
C GLY A 164 -1.70 14.85 8.04
N SER A 165 -1.60 13.52 7.93
CA SER A 165 -0.53 12.85 7.19
C SER A 165 -0.61 13.12 5.69
N LEU A 166 -1.80 13.07 5.10
CA LEU A 166 -2.01 13.39 3.69
C LEU A 166 -1.71 14.86 3.37
N LEU A 167 -2.11 15.79 4.23
CA LEU A 167 -1.80 17.21 4.07
C LEU A 167 -0.30 17.48 4.17
N LEU A 168 0.41 16.82 5.09
CA LEU A 168 1.86 16.91 5.19
C LEU A 168 2.56 16.29 3.98
N ALA A 169 2.08 15.14 3.48
CA ALA A 169 2.61 14.53 2.26
C ALA A 169 2.44 15.45 1.04
N LEU A 170 1.27 16.08 0.89
CA LEU A 170 0.99 17.09 -0.13
C LEU A 170 1.90 18.32 0.01
N ALA A 171 2.13 18.79 1.23
CA ALA A 171 3.04 19.93 1.49
C ALA A 171 4.51 19.60 1.17
N MET A 172 4.92 18.33 1.32
CA MET A 172 6.29 17.89 1.02
C MET A 172 6.52 17.67 -0.48
N SER A 173 5.60 17.02 -1.17
CA SER A 173 5.74 16.60 -2.58
C SER A 173 4.36 16.44 -3.22
N PRO A 174 3.73 17.56 -3.67
CA PRO A 174 2.32 17.59 -4.04
C PRO A 174 1.99 16.67 -5.21
N TRP A 175 2.81 16.67 -6.26
CA TRP A 175 2.55 15.86 -7.44
C TRP A 175 2.63 14.35 -7.16
N GLN A 176 3.62 13.92 -6.39
CA GLN A 176 3.79 12.52 -6.03
C GLN A 176 2.67 12.06 -5.10
N ALA A 177 2.23 12.92 -4.16
CA ALA A 177 1.09 12.65 -3.31
C ALA A 177 -0.21 12.52 -4.13
N LEU A 178 -0.46 13.43 -5.06
CA LEU A 178 -1.63 13.37 -5.95
C LEU A 178 -1.63 12.09 -6.81
N VAL A 179 -0.48 11.73 -7.40
CA VAL A 179 -0.36 10.49 -8.17
C VAL A 179 -0.66 9.28 -7.28
N GLY A 180 -0.10 9.21 -6.06
CA GLY A 180 -0.38 8.13 -5.13
C GLY A 180 -1.86 8.04 -4.74
N LEU A 181 -2.47 9.18 -4.39
CA LEU A 181 -3.88 9.28 -4.00
C LEU A 181 -4.84 8.88 -5.13
N ILE A 182 -4.51 9.20 -6.39
CA ILE A 182 -5.31 8.81 -7.55
C ILE A 182 -5.09 7.34 -7.90
N SER A 183 -3.87 6.82 -7.71
CA SER A 183 -3.50 5.46 -8.08
C SER A 183 -4.29 4.43 -7.29
N VAL A 184 -4.43 4.60 -5.98
CA VAL A 184 -5.10 3.62 -5.10
C VAL A 184 -6.54 3.30 -5.51
N PRO A 185 -7.48 4.28 -5.61
CA PRO A 185 -8.85 3.98 -6.03
C PRO A 185 -8.91 3.45 -7.47
N SER A 186 -8.04 3.95 -8.36
CA SER A 186 -7.98 3.50 -9.76
C SER A 186 -7.58 2.02 -9.86
N ILE A 187 -6.58 1.62 -9.06
CA ILE A 187 -6.09 0.25 -8.99
C ILE A 187 -7.11 -0.66 -8.32
N ASN A 188 -7.73 -0.22 -7.21
CA ASN A 188 -8.78 -0.98 -6.54
C ASN A 188 -9.93 -1.29 -7.52
N TRP A 189 -10.41 -0.29 -8.25
CA TRP A 189 -11.45 -0.48 -9.27
C TRP A 189 -11.02 -1.41 -10.41
N MET A 190 -9.79 -1.24 -10.92
CA MET A 190 -9.26 -2.10 -11.98
C MET A 190 -9.11 -3.55 -11.50
N SER A 191 -8.65 -3.76 -10.27
CA SER A 191 -8.44 -5.08 -9.69
C SER A 191 -9.76 -5.84 -9.52
N GLN A 192 -10.81 -5.17 -9.04
CA GLN A 192 -12.14 -5.76 -8.91
C GLN A 192 -12.68 -6.21 -10.28
N ARG A 193 -12.56 -5.37 -11.31
CA ARG A 193 -13.00 -5.72 -12.67
C ARG A 193 -12.24 -6.90 -13.27
N LEU A 194 -10.95 -7.00 -13.00
CA LEU A 194 -10.14 -8.14 -13.46
C LEU A 194 -10.51 -9.41 -12.70
N ALA A 195 -10.76 -9.32 -11.40
CA ALA A 195 -11.20 -10.44 -10.58
C ALA A 195 -12.57 -10.98 -11.04
N GLU A 196 -13.53 -10.09 -11.32
CA GLU A 196 -14.84 -10.47 -11.87
C GLU A 196 -14.73 -11.20 -13.21
N ARG A 197 -13.86 -10.73 -14.12
CA ARG A 197 -13.63 -11.38 -15.41
C ARG A 197 -12.99 -12.76 -15.26
N GLY A 198 -12.03 -12.89 -14.34
CA GLY A 198 -11.39 -14.17 -14.05
C GLY A 198 -12.37 -15.18 -13.46
N GLY A 199 -13.12 -14.79 -12.43
CA GLY A 199 -14.10 -15.67 -11.78
C GLY A 199 -15.24 -16.11 -12.70
N ASN A 200 -15.65 -15.28 -13.67
CA ASN A 200 -16.70 -15.65 -14.63
C ASN A 200 -16.23 -16.68 -15.69
N ASN A 201 -14.91 -16.80 -15.93
CA ASN A 201 -14.36 -17.82 -16.82
C ASN A 201 -14.25 -19.19 -16.16
N ASP A 202 -14.20 -19.25 -14.82
CA ASP A 202 -14.16 -20.50 -14.05
C ASP A 202 -15.57 -21.02 -13.69
N ALA A 203 -16.63 -20.30 -14.06
CA ALA A 203 -18.01 -20.75 -13.87
C ALA A 203 -18.31 -21.91 -14.85
N PRO A 204 -18.90 -23.04 -14.38
CA PRO A 204 -19.25 -24.14 -15.28
C PRO A 204 -20.18 -23.63 -16.38
N PRO A 205 -20.02 -24.11 -17.64
CA PRO A 205 -20.90 -23.69 -18.72
C PRO A 205 -22.34 -23.95 -18.32
N LYS A 206 -23.19 -22.92 -18.42
CA LYS A 206 -24.63 -23.06 -18.22
C LYS A 206 -25.15 -23.98 -19.32
N GLY A 207 -25.32 -25.25 -18.98
CA GLY A 207 -25.98 -26.27 -19.80
C GLY A 207 -27.48 -26.01 -19.91
#